data_AF-A0A286XLH3-F1
#
_entry.id   AF-A0A286XLH3-F1
#
_cell.length_a   1.000
_cell.length_b   1.000
_cell.length_c   1.000
_cell.angle_alpha   90.00
_cell.angle_beta   90.00
_cell.angle_gamma   90.00
#
_symmetry.space_group_name_H-M   'P 1'
#
loop_
_entity.id
_entity.type
_entity.pdbx_description
1 polymer ?
#
loop_
_entity_poly.entity_id
_entity_poly.type
_entity_poly.pdbx_seq_one_letter_code
_entity_poly.pdbx_strand_id
1 'polypeptide(L)'
;VKAQKRGKEQQLDIMNRQYKQLESRLDEILSRIAKETEEIKDLEQQLTEGQIAANEALKKDLEGVISGLQEYLGTIKGQATQAQNECRKLQDEKETLLQRLTEVEQERNELEIVAMDAENMRKELAELESALQEQHEVNTSLQQTHGDLSAYEAELEAQLRLRDDEANQLKEELDKLTKVTQLEQSALQAELEKERESLKNALGKAQFSEEKEQENTELRDKLKQLQDDNNLLKQQLKDFQNHLNHVVDGLIRPEEVAARVDELRRKLQLGAGEMRIPSPSDVLGKSLAGLQKQFSEILAQFQWEKEEAQVREQKLQEEMALQQEKLTNGQEEFRQACERALEARINFDKRQHDARIQQLENEIHYLQENLKSMEEIQGFTDLQLQEADEEKDRILTQLQELEKKKRHEDARSQEQCLSLDKELKNLKKAVAASDKLAAAELTIAKDQLKSLHGTVMKINQERAEQISTRAI
;
A
#
# COMPACT_ATOMS: atom_id res chain seq x y z
N VAL A 1 -44.79 -54.43 169.27
CA VAL A 1 -43.47 -54.21 168.62
C VAL A 1 -43.20 -55.13 167.41
N LYS A 2 -43.44 -56.46 167.45
CA LYS A 2 -43.17 -57.38 166.30
C LYS A 2 -44.07 -57.18 165.06
N ALA A 3 -45.37 -56.88 165.21
CA ALA A 3 -46.28 -56.71 164.06
C ALA A 3 -46.04 -55.41 163.26
N GLN A 4 -45.62 -54.34 163.93
CA GLN A 4 -45.29 -53.05 163.30
C GLN A 4 -43.98 -53.12 162.49
N LYS A 5 -43.04 -53.98 162.90
CA LYS A 5 -41.79 -54.28 162.16
C LYS A 5 -42.08 -55.02 160.85
N ARG A 6 -42.98 -56.02 160.89
CA ARG A 6 -43.35 -56.85 159.73
C ARG A 6 -44.12 -56.06 158.65
N GLY A 7 -44.98 -55.12 159.05
CA GLY A 7 -45.69 -54.23 158.13
C GLY A 7 -44.76 -53.23 157.43
N LYS A 8 -43.77 -52.68 158.15
CA LYS A 8 -42.72 -51.84 157.57
C LYS A 8 -41.79 -52.62 156.64
N GLU A 9 -41.46 -53.87 156.95
CA GLU A 9 -40.71 -54.77 156.06
C GLU A 9 -41.46 -55.08 154.76
N GLN A 10 -42.77 -55.37 154.82
CA GLN A 10 -43.58 -55.56 153.61
C GLN A 10 -43.68 -54.28 152.77
N GLN A 11 -43.79 -53.11 153.40
CA GLN A 11 -43.83 -51.84 152.70
C GLN A 11 -42.48 -51.50 152.04
N LEU A 12 -41.36 -51.81 152.71
CA LEU A 12 -40.01 -51.69 152.14
C LEU A 12 -39.81 -52.65 150.96
N ASP A 13 -40.33 -53.88 151.02
CA ASP A 13 -40.25 -54.84 149.92
C ASP A 13 -41.07 -54.41 148.69
N ILE A 14 -42.28 -53.88 148.89
CA ILE A 14 -43.11 -53.32 147.82
C ILE A 14 -42.40 -52.11 147.19
N MET A 15 -41.86 -51.23 148.02
CA MET A 15 -41.10 -50.06 147.58
C MET A 15 -39.84 -50.48 146.80
N ASN A 16 -39.11 -51.49 147.25
CA ASN A 16 -37.92 -52.01 146.58
C ASN A 16 -38.26 -52.69 145.24
N ARG A 17 -39.39 -53.38 145.14
CA ARG A 17 -39.91 -53.90 143.85
C ARG A 17 -40.28 -52.78 142.90
N GLN A 18 -40.93 -51.72 143.39
CA GLN A 18 -41.25 -50.53 142.61
C GLN A 18 -39.97 -49.82 142.14
N TYR A 19 -38.94 -49.71 142.99
CA TYR A 19 -37.63 -49.18 142.59
C TYR A 19 -36.98 -50.01 141.49
N LYS A 20 -36.96 -51.34 141.61
CA LYS A 20 -36.42 -52.22 140.56
C LYS A 20 -37.18 -52.15 139.24
N GLN A 21 -38.51 -51.98 139.28
CA GLN A 21 -39.32 -51.77 138.08
C GLN A 21 -39.07 -50.41 137.43
N LEU A 22 -38.84 -49.37 138.24
CA LEU A 22 -38.48 -48.05 137.75
C LEU A 22 -37.06 -48.07 137.14
N GLU A 23 -36.13 -48.77 137.78
CA GLU A 23 -34.77 -48.96 137.30
C GLU A 23 -34.75 -49.74 135.97
N SER A 24 -35.49 -50.85 135.87
CA SER A 24 -35.59 -51.60 134.62
C SER A 24 -36.22 -50.77 133.48
N ARG A 25 -37.24 -49.97 133.78
CA ARG A 25 -37.86 -49.07 132.80
C ARG A 25 -36.91 -47.94 132.38
N LEU A 26 -36.09 -47.44 133.31
CA LEU A 26 -35.07 -46.44 133.00
C LEU A 26 -33.99 -47.03 132.10
N ASP A 27 -33.51 -48.24 132.37
CA ASP A 27 -32.53 -48.95 131.54
C ASP A 27 -33.07 -49.24 130.13
N GLU A 28 -34.33 -49.64 130.01
CA GLU A 28 -35.01 -49.81 128.71
C GLU A 28 -35.06 -48.49 127.94
N ILE A 29 -35.42 -47.38 128.60
CA ILE A 29 -35.45 -46.05 127.98
C ILE A 29 -34.04 -45.59 127.59
N LEU A 30 -33.03 -45.79 128.43
CA LEU A 30 -31.64 -45.44 128.12
C LEU A 30 -31.09 -46.26 126.95
N SER A 31 -31.39 -47.57 126.91
CA SER A 31 -31.03 -48.45 125.80
C SER A 31 -31.71 -48.02 124.50
N ARG A 32 -32.97 -47.61 124.57
CA ARG A 32 -33.70 -47.06 123.42
C ARG A 32 -33.12 -45.72 122.95
N ILE A 33 -32.83 -44.79 123.85
CA ILE A 33 -32.20 -43.51 123.52
C ILE A 33 -30.83 -43.75 122.87
N ALA A 34 -30.04 -44.69 123.39
CA ALA A 34 -28.74 -45.03 122.80
C ALA A 34 -28.86 -45.56 121.37
N LYS A 35 -29.85 -46.45 121.12
CA LYS A 35 -30.16 -46.93 119.76
C LYS A 35 -30.63 -45.82 118.83
N GLU A 36 -31.59 -45.01 119.27
CA GLU A 36 -32.11 -43.88 118.47
C GLU A 36 -31.02 -42.83 118.19
N THR A 37 -30.07 -42.62 119.12
CA THR A 37 -28.92 -41.73 118.91
C THR A 37 -27.95 -42.28 117.88
N GLU A 38 -27.69 -43.60 117.91
CA GLU A 38 -26.85 -44.24 116.90
C GLU A 38 -27.53 -44.23 115.53
N GLU A 39 -28.84 -44.47 115.46
CA GLU A 39 -29.63 -44.36 114.22
C GLU A 39 -29.61 -42.94 113.64
N ILE A 40 -29.72 -41.89 114.48
CA ILE A 40 -29.59 -40.49 114.04
C ILE A 40 -28.20 -40.24 113.46
N LYS A 41 -27.16 -40.73 114.14
CA LYS A 41 -25.77 -40.56 113.69
C LYS A 41 -25.52 -41.27 112.35
N ASP A 42 -26.06 -42.47 112.17
CA ASP A 42 -26.01 -43.21 110.90
C ASP A 42 -26.74 -42.45 109.79
N LEU A 43 -27.90 -41.86 110.08
CA LEU A 43 -28.65 -41.05 109.12
C LEU A 43 -27.93 -39.74 108.76
N GLU A 44 -27.32 -39.06 109.73
CA GLU A 44 -26.48 -37.88 109.50
C GLU A 44 -25.27 -38.23 108.62
N GLN A 45 -24.63 -39.37 108.88
CA GLN A 45 -23.53 -39.87 108.05
C GLN A 45 -24.02 -40.17 106.63
N GLN A 46 -25.12 -40.89 106.45
CA GLN A 46 -25.69 -41.17 105.12
C GLN A 46 -26.08 -39.89 104.37
N LEU A 47 -26.60 -38.87 105.07
CA LEU A 47 -26.95 -37.59 104.47
C LEU A 47 -25.70 -36.86 103.98
N THR A 48 -24.64 -36.82 104.79
CA THR A 48 -23.38 -36.17 104.40
C THR A 48 -22.69 -36.92 103.26
N GLU A 49 -22.60 -38.24 103.31
CA GLU A 49 -22.06 -39.08 102.24
C GLU A 49 -22.88 -38.93 100.94
N GLY A 50 -24.22 -38.90 101.04
CA GLY A 50 -25.10 -38.69 99.89
C GLY A 50 -24.93 -37.31 99.24
N GLN A 51 -24.75 -36.26 100.04
CA GLN A 51 -24.45 -34.92 99.54
C GLN A 51 -23.07 -34.84 98.88
N ILE A 52 -22.06 -35.49 99.46
CA ILE A 52 -20.72 -35.58 98.88
C ILE A 52 -20.79 -36.29 97.53
N ALA A 53 -21.45 -37.45 97.46
CA ALA A 53 -21.60 -38.23 96.23
C ALA A 53 -22.34 -37.44 95.13
N ALA A 54 -23.41 -36.71 95.48
CA ALA A 54 -24.14 -35.87 94.53
C ALA A 54 -23.27 -34.72 94.00
N ASN A 55 -22.51 -34.06 94.87
CA ASN A 55 -21.59 -33.00 94.47
C ASN A 55 -20.42 -33.52 93.61
N GLU A 56 -19.89 -34.70 93.92
CA GLU A 56 -18.87 -35.36 93.10
C GLU A 56 -19.40 -35.75 91.71
N ALA A 57 -20.64 -36.27 91.64
CA ALA A 57 -21.30 -36.55 90.38
C ALA A 57 -21.47 -35.29 89.53
N LEU A 58 -22.00 -34.21 90.12
CA LEU A 58 -22.14 -32.91 89.45
C LEU A 58 -20.80 -32.34 88.99
N LYS A 59 -19.76 -32.45 89.82
CA LYS A 59 -18.41 -32.00 89.46
C LYS A 59 -17.88 -32.78 88.25
N LYS A 60 -18.07 -34.10 88.22
CA LYS A 60 -17.65 -34.96 87.11
C LYS A 60 -18.41 -34.63 85.81
N ASP A 61 -19.72 -34.37 85.90
CA ASP A 61 -20.52 -33.95 84.75
C ASP A 61 -20.06 -32.59 84.21
N LEU A 62 -19.78 -31.64 85.09
CA LEU A 62 -19.24 -30.33 84.71
C LEU A 62 -17.85 -30.44 84.07
N GLU A 63 -16.96 -31.27 84.62
CA GLU A 63 -15.65 -31.54 84.02
C GLU A 63 -15.79 -32.18 82.63
N GLY A 64 -16.77 -33.07 82.44
CA GLY A 64 -17.12 -33.64 81.14
C GLY A 64 -17.60 -32.60 80.13
N VAL A 65 -18.51 -31.70 80.54
CA VAL A 65 -18.98 -30.59 79.69
C VAL A 65 -17.83 -29.65 79.33
N ILE A 66 -16.99 -29.28 80.29
CA ILE A 66 -15.82 -28.41 80.05
C ILE A 66 -14.87 -29.08 79.05
N SER A 67 -14.59 -30.37 79.22
CA SER A 67 -13.70 -31.13 78.32
C SER A 67 -14.27 -31.17 76.90
N GLY A 68 -15.58 -31.44 76.74
CA GLY A 68 -16.24 -31.44 75.44
C GLY A 68 -16.25 -30.06 74.77
N LEU A 69 -16.47 -28.99 75.53
CA LEU A 69 -16.40 -27.61 75.01
C LEU A 69 -14.97 -27.23 74.60
N GLN A 70 -13.96 -27.66 75.35
CA GLN A 70 -12.56 -27.44 75.01
C GLN A 70 -12.17 -28.18 73.73
N GLU A 71 -12.61 -29.43 73.56
CA GLU A 71 -12.38 -30.20 72.33
C GLU A 71 -13.07 -29.57 71.11
N TYR A 72 -14.34 -29.16 71.27
CA TYR A 72 -15.08 -28.47 70.22
C TYR A 72 -14.40 -27.16 69.81
N LEU A 73 -13.99 -26.34 70.79
CA LEU A 73 -13.27 -25.10 70.54
C LEU A 73 -11.91 -25.35 69.87
N GLY A 74 -11.22 -26.42 70.27
CA GLY A 74 -9.98 -26.88 69.62
C GLY A 74 -10.21 -27.25 68.15
N THR A 75 -11.30 -27.96 67.86
CA THR A 75 -11.67 -28.36 66.49
C THR A 75 -12.03 -27.16 65.63
N ILE A 76 -12.85 -26.24 66.13
CA ILE A 76 -13.17 -24.98 65.42
C ILE A 76 -11.90 -24.18 65.16
N LYS A 77 -11.00 -24.07 66.15
CA LYS A 77 -9.74 -23.35 65.97
C LYS A 77 -8.89 -24.01 64.88
N GLY A 78 -8.83 -25.35 64.86
CA GLY A 78 -8.18 -26.11 63.79
C GLY A 78 -8.77 -25.81 62.42
N GLN A 79 -10.10 -25.88 62.29
CA GLN A 79 -10.80 -25.56 61.04
C GLN A 79 -10.58 -24.11 60.59
N ALA A 80 -10.63 -23.15 61.51
CA ALA A 80 -10.36 -21.74 61.21
C ALA A 80 -8.92 -21.54 60.72
N THR A 81 -7.93 -22.20 61.35
CA THR A 81 -6.53 -22.14 60.88
C THR A 81 -6.35 -22.80 59.52
N GLN A 82 -7.06 -23.91 59.25
CA GLN A 82 -7.02 -24.57 57.96
C GLN A 82 -7.61 -23.69 56.87
N ALA A 83 -8.81 -23.14 57.09
CA ALA A 83 -9.46 -22.23 56.15
C ALA A 83 -8.60 -20.97 55.90
N GLN A 84 -7.96 -20.42 56.94
CA GLN A 84 -7.04 -19.30 56.79
C GLN A 84 -5.83 -19.66 55.91
N ASN A 85 -5.26 -20.85 56.08
CA ASN A 85 -4.16 -21.32 55.25
C ASN A 85 -4.58 -21.56 53.79
N GLU A 86 -5.79 -22.08 53.57
CA GLU A 86 -6.37 -22.26 52.24
C GLU A 86 -6.62 -20.92 51.54
N CYS A 87 -7.22 -19.93 52.25
CA CYS A 87 -7.37 -18.58 51.73
C CYS A 87 -6.02 -17.95 51.35
N ARG A 88 -4.98 -18.17 52.16
CA ARG A 88 -3.64 -17.68 51.86
C ARG A 88 -3.06 -18.31 50.59
N LYS A 89 -3.17 -19.64 50.44
CA LYS A 89 -2.73 -20.34 49.23
C LYS A 89 -3.46 -19.85 47.98
N LEU A 90 -4.79 -19.69 48.06
CA LEU A 90 -5.58 -19.15 46.96
C LEU A 90 -5.19 -17.72 46.61
N GLN A 91 -4.80 -16.92 47.60
CA GLN A 91 -4.32 -15.56 47.38
C GLN A 91 -2.95 -15.55 46.67
N ASP A 92 -2.04 -16.43 47.08
CA ASP A 92 -0.74 -16.61 46.42
C ASP A 92 -0.93 -17.10 44.97
N GLU A 93 -1.81 -18.09 44.75
CA GLU A 93 -2.18 -18.58 43.42
C GLU A 93 -2.78 -17.48 42.55
N LYS A 94 -3.70 -16.68 43.09
CA LYS A 94 -4.26 -15.51 42.39
C LYS A 94 -3.15 -14.54 41.97
N GLU A 95 -2.19 -14.25 42.83
CA GLU A 95 -1.08 -13.34 42.52
C GLU A 95 -0.18 -13.92 41.41
N THR A 96 0.14 -15.21 41.45
CA THR A 96 0.90 -15.87 40.37
C THR A 96 0.14 -15.88 39.04
N LEU A 97 -1.18 -16.08 39.06
CA LEU A 97 -2.01 -16.02 37.85
C LEU A 97 -2.09 -14.61 37.28
N LEU A 98 -2.16 -13.59 38.13
CA LEU A 98 -2.12 -12.18 37.68
C LEU A 98 -0.77 -11.84 37.04
N GLN A 99 0.35 -12.27 37.62
CA GLN A 99 1.66 -12.11 36.99
C GLN A 99 1.71 -12.81 35.65
N ARG A 100 1.23 -14.06 35.56
CA ARG A 100 1.20 -14.80 34.30
C ARG A 100 0.31 -14.14 33.24
N LEU A 101 -0.81 -13.56 33.65
CA LEU A 101 -1.68 -12.80 32.75
C LEU A 101 -0.94 -11.60 32.16
N THR A 102 -0.23 -10.84 32.99
CA THR A 102 0.55 -9.69 32.50
C THR A 102 1.68 -10.08 31.56
N GLU A 103 2.35 -11.23 31.80
CA GLU A 103 3.34 -11.78 30.88
C GLU A 103 2.72 -12.12 29.52
N VAL A 104 1.58 -12.82 29.52
CA VAL A 104 0.89 -13.22 28.28
C VAL A 104 0.35 -11.99 27.52
N GLU A 105 -0.11 -10.96 28.22
CA GLU A 105 -0.51 -9.70 27.58
C GLU A 105 0.67 -8.98 26.93
N GLN A 106 1.85 -8.99 27.56
CA GLN A 106 3.08 -8.47 26.97
C GLN A 106 3.50 -9.28 25.75
N GLU A 107 3.55 -10.61 25.84
CA GLU A 107 3.85 -11.51 24.72
C GLU A 107 2.88 -11.28 23.54
N ARG A 108 1.58 -11.08 23.83
CA ARG A 108 0.58 -10.77 22.79
C ARG A 108 0.89 -9.45 22.09
N ASN A 109 1.21 -8.39 22.84
CA ASN A 109 1.52 -7.09 22.26
C ASN A 109 2.80 -7.15 21.40
N GLU A 110 3.81 -7.92 21.83
CA GLU A 110 5.01 -8.18 21.03
C GLU A 110 4.69 -8.94 19.74
N LEU A 111 3.84 -9.97 19.82
CA LEU A 111 3.38 -10.70 18.64
C LEU A 111 2.56 -9.84 17.68
N GLU A 112 1.79 -8.88 18.19
CA GLU A 112 1.05 -7.91 17.37
C GLU A 112 2.01 -7.00 16.58
N ILE A 113 3.09 -6.52 17.21
CA ILE A 113 4.15 -5.77 16.53
C ILE A 113 4.79 -6.61 15.43
N VAL A 114 5.18 -7.86 15.73
CA VAL A 114 5.77 -8.77 14.74
C VAL A 114 4.81 -9.07 13.59
N ALA A 115 3.51 -9.20 13.87
CA ALA A 115 2.49 -9.41 12.84
C ALA A 115 2.34 -8.19 11.92
N MET A 116 2.38 -6.97 12.48
CA MET A 116 2.38 -5.73 11.70
C MET A 116 3.63 -5.63 10.82
N ASP A 117 4.81 -5.93 11.34
CA ASP A 117 6.06 -5.93 10.57
C ASP A 117 6.04 -6.96 9.44
N ALA A 118 5.52 -8.16 9.71
CA ALA A 118 5.35 -9.21 8.70
C ALA A 118 4.38 -8.78 7.58
N GLU A 119 3.31 -8.07 7.92
CA GLU A 119 2.36 -7.56 6.94
C GLU A 119 2.96 -6.42 6.09
N ASN A 120 3.75 -5.53 6.72
CA ASN A 120 4.47 -4.49 6.00
C ASN A 120 5.50 -5.10 5.02
N MET A 121 6.28 -6.08 5.47
CA MET A 121 7.21 -6.80 4.58
C MET A 121 6.49 -7.51 3.43
N ARG A 122 5.29 -8.07 3.64
CA ARG A 122 4.49 -8.64 2.55
C ARG A 122 4.06 -7.61 1.52
N LYS A 123 3.64 -6.41 1.96
CA LYS A 123 3.29 -5.32 1.04
C LYS A 123 4.48 -4.88 0.21
N GLU A 124 5.64 -4.70 0.84
CA GLU A 124 6.89 -4.35 0.14
C GLU A 124 7.28 -5.44 -0.88
N LEU A 125 7.13 -6.72 -0.52
CA LEU A 125 7.38 -7.82 -1.46
C LEU A 125 6.41 -7.80 -2.66
N ALA A 126 5.12 -7.55 -2.42
CA ALA A 126 4.13 -7.45 -3.50
C ALA A 126 4.41 -6.25 -4.43
N GLU A 127 4.85 -5.11 -3.89
CA GLU A 127 5.27 -3.95 -4.68
C GLU A 127 6.51 -4.26 -5.52
N LEU A 128 7.50 -4.95 -4.95
CA LEU A 128 8.69 -5.38 -5.67
C LEU A 128 8.36 -6.42 -6.77
N GLU A 129 7.46 -7.35 -6.52
CA GLU A 129 6.98 -8.31 -7.52
C GLU A 129 6.25 -7.61 -8.67
N SER A 130 5.40 -6.61 -8.37
CA SER A 130 4.73 -5.79 -9.40
C SER A 130 5.74 -5.02 -10.24
N ALA A 131 6.73 -4.38 -9.61
CA ALA A 131 7.78 -3.66 -10.31
C ALA A 131 8.62 -4.59 -11.19
N LEU A 132 8.92 -5.81 -10.71
CA LEU A 132 9.63 -6.81 -11.50
C LEU A 132 8.82 -7.26 -12.72
N GLN A 133 7.52 -7.47 -12.57
CA GLN A 133 6.61 -7.81 -13.66
C GLN A 133 6.54 -6.69 -14.71
N GLU A 134 6.41 -5.43 -14.29
CA GLU A 134 6.46 -4.28 -15.18
C GLU A 134 7.78 -4.21 -15.96
N GLN A 135 8.92 -4.47 -15.29
CA GLN A 135 10.22 -4.54 -15.97
C GLN A 135 10.29 -5.66 -17.00
N HIS A 136 9.70 -6.83 -16.72
CA HIS A 136 9.61 -7.91 -17.70
C HIS A 136 8.74 -7.56 -18.91
N GLU A 137 7.62 -6.87 -18.70
CA GLU A 137 6.76 -6.40 -19.79
C GLU A 137 7.47 -5.35 -20.66
N VAL A 138 8.19 -4.41 -20.05
CA VAL A 138 9.02 -3.44 -20.79
C VAL A 138 10.12 -4.15 -21.57
N ASN A 139 10.80 -5.15 -20.97
CA ASN A 139 11.85 -5.89 -21.65
C ASN A 139 11.32 -6.68 -22.85
N THR A 140 10.18 -7.37 -22.70
CA THR A 140 9.56 -8.10 -23.82
C THR A 140 9.12 -7.16 -24.94
N SER A 141 8.55 -5.99 -24.61
CA SER A 141 8.22 -4.95 -25.59
C SER A 141 9.47 -4.40 -26.31
N LEU A 142 10.56 -4.16 -25.59
CA LEU A 142 11.84 -3.75 -26.18
C LEU A 142 12.43 -4.82 -27.10
N GLN A 143 12.37 -6.10 -26.71
CA GLN A 143 12.81 -7.19 -27.57
C GLN A 143 11.98 -7.30 -28.85
N GLN A 144 10.66 -7.13 -28.75
CA GLN A 144 9.77 -7.12 -29.92
C GLN A 144 10.11 -5.96 -30.87
N THR A 145 10.18 -4.74 -30.34
CA THR A 145 10.53 -3.55 -31.15
C THR A 145 11.93 -3.65 -31.76
N HIS A 146 12.90 -4.22 -31.05
CA HIS A 146 14.22 -4.52 -31.63
C HIS A 146 14.13 -5.55 -32.76
N GLY A 147 13.29 -6.59 -32.61
CA GLY A 147 13.02 -7.56 -33.67
C GLY A 147 12.42 -6.91 -34.92
N ASP A 148 11.43 -6.04 -34.72
CA ASP A 148 10.77 -5.31 -35.80
C ASP A 148 11.72 -4.34 -36.53
N LEU A 149 12.55 -3.61 -35.77
CA LEU A 149 13.58 -2.74 -36.33
C LEU A 149 14.61 -3.54 -37.14
N SER A 150 15.08 -4.67 -36.62
CA SER A 150 16.03 -5.53 -37.32
C SER A 150 15.44 -6.10 -38.62
N ALA A 151 14.16 -6.46 -38.62
CA ALA A 151 13.47 -6.89 -39.84
C ALA A 151 13.37 -5.75 -40.87
N TYR A 152 13.02 -4.54 -40.42
CA TYR A 152 12.96 -3.35 -41.28
C TYR A 152 14.34 -2.98 -41.85
N GLU A 153 15.40 -3.05 -41.04
CA GLU A 153 16.79 -2.84 -41.50
C GLU A 153 17.16 -3.85 -42.59
N ALA A 154 16.83 -5.13 -42.41
CA ALA A 154 17.10 -6.16 -43.41
C ALA A 154 16.32 -5.93 -44.73
N GLU A 155 15.06 -5.45 -44.65
CA GLU A 155 14.28 -5.06 -45.83
C GLU A 155 14.93 -3.87 -46.56
N LEU A 156 15.41 -2.87 -45.83
CA LEU A 156 16.07 -1.70 -46.40
C LEU A 156 17.40 -2.07 -47.05
N GLU A 157 18.21 -2.93 -46.40
CA GLU A 157 19.44 -3.47 -46.98
C GLU A 157 19.17 -4.25 -48.27
N ALA A 158 18.10 -5.05 -48.31
CA ALA A 158 17.71 -5.78 -49.52
C ALA A 158 17.32 -4.82 -50.65
N GLN A 159 16.55 -3.76 -50.35
CA GLN A 159 16.19 -2.74 -51.33
C GLN A 159 17.41 -1.98 -51.85
N LEU A 160 18.36 -1.63 -50.98
CA LEU A 160 19.62 -1.00 -51.38
C LEU A 160 20.42 -1.90 -52.32
N ARG A 161 20.57 -3.19 -52.00
CA ARG A 161 21.25 -4.14 -52.89
C ARG A 161 20.59 -4.25 -54.25
N LEU A 162 19.26 -4.32 -54.31
CA LEU A 162 18.53 -4.33 -55.58
C LEU A 162 18.80 -3.07 -56.40
N ARG A 163 18.81 -1.90 -55.76
CA ARG A 163 19.11 -0.62 -56.42
C ARG A 163 20.56 -0.53 -56.90
N ASP A 164 21.50 -1.03 -56.12
CA ASP A 164 22.91 -1.11 -56.50
C ASP A 164 23.09 -2.05 -57.70
N ASP A 165 22.41 -3.21 -57.72
CA ASP A 165 22.41 -4.14 -58.84
C ASP A 165 21.81 -3.51 -60.11
N GLU A 166 20.67 -2.81 -59.98
CA GLU A 166 20.04 -2.05 -61.08
C GLU A 166 20.98 -0.95 -61.61
N ALA A 167 21.62 -0.18 -60.72
CA ALA A 167 22.56 0.88 -61.11
C ALA A 167 23.80 0.31 -61.82
N ASN A 168 24.32 -0.83 -61.36
CA ASN A 168 25.42 -1.53 -62.00
C ASN A 168 25.03 -2.02 -63.40
N GLN A 169 23.83 -2.61 -63.56
CA GLN A 169 23.32 -3.03 -64.86
C GLN A 169 23.20 -1.84 -65.84
N LEU A 170 22.59 -0.74 -65.41
CA LEU A 170 22.46 0.46 -66.25
C LEU A 170 23.83 1.05 -66.62
N LYS A 171 24.80 1.01 -65.71
CA LYS A 171 26.17 1.44 -65.99
C LYS A 171 26.84 0.57 -67.05
N GLU A 172 26.69 -0.75 -66.96
CA GLU A 172 27.21 -1.66 -67.99
C GLU A 172 26.55 -1.44 -69.36
N GLU A 173 25.23 -1.19 -69.38
CA GLU A 173 24.50 -0.86 -70.61
C GLU A 173 24.99 0.47 -71.22
N LEU A 174 25.18 1.50 -70.40
CA LEU A 174 25.76 2.77 -70.83
C LEU A 174 27.18 2.61 -71.37
N ASP A 175 28.02 1.80 -70.73
CA ASP A 175 29.38 1.53 -71.20
C ASP A 175 29.37 0.77 -72.54
N LYS A 176 28.46 -0.19 -72.72
CA LYS A 176 28.27 -0.89 -74.00
C LYS A 176 27.81 0.07 -75.10
N LEU A 177 26.80 0.90 -74.81
CA LEU A 177 26.28 1.89 -75.76
C LEU A 177 27.36 2.88 -76.15
N THR A 178 28.12 3.40 -75.18
CA THR A 178 29.23 4.34 -75.42
C THR A 178 30.28 3.73 -76.33
N LYS A 179 30.65 2.45 -76.13
CA LYS A 179 31.58 1.74 -77.02
C LYS A 179 31.02 1.58 -78.44
N VAL A 180 29.74 1.23 -78.57
CA VAL A 180 29.08 1.12 -79.89
C VAL A 180 29.08 2.48 -80.60
N THR A 181 28.66 3.54 -79.92
CA THR A 181 28.66 4.90 -80.49
C THR A 181 30.07 5.35 -80.88
N GLN A 182 31.11 5.05 -80.09
CA GLN A 182 32.50 5.34 -80.45
C GLN A 182 32.95 4.57 -81.69
N LEU A 183 32.61 3.28 -81.79
CA LEU A 183 32.92 2.46 -82.96
C LEU A 183 32.20 2.99 -84.21
N GLU A 184 30.91 3.29 -84.11
CA GLU A 184 30.12 3.90 -85.19
C GLU A 184 30.70 5.24 -85.63
N GLN A 185 31.06 6.13 -84.70
CA GLN A 185 31.73 7.40 -85.03
C GLN A 185 33.07 7.17 -85.74
N SER A 186 33.88 6.22 -85.28
CA SER A 186 35.17 5.89 -85.93
C SER A 186 34.97 5.30 -87.33
N ALA A 187 33.93 4.47 -87.51
CA ALA A 187 33.58 3.89 -88.80
C ALA A 187 33.08 4.95 -89.78
N LEU A 188 32.16 5.84 -89.34
CA LEU A 188 31.67 6.97 -90.12
C LEU A 188 32.81 7.94 -90.50
N GLN A 189 33.74 8.21 -89.58
CA GLN A 189 34.92 9.03 -89.86
C GLN A 189 35.82 8.38 -90.92
N ALA A 190 36.05 7.07 -90.84
CA ALA A 190 36.84 6.32 -91.82
C ALA A 190 36.17 6.26 -93.20
N GLU A 191 34.84 6.08 -93.25
CA GLU A 191 34.07 6.15 -94.50
C GLU A 191 34.16 7.55 -95.11
N LEU A 192 33.99 8.60 -94.31
CA LEU A 192 34.10 9.98 -94.75
C LEU A 192 35.50 10.32 -95.28
N GLU A 193 36.57 9.83 -94.65
CA GLU A 193 37.94 9.97 -95.14
C GLU A 193 38.17 9.24 -96.46
N LYS A 194 37.65 8.01 -96.58
CA LYS A 194 37.70 7.24 -97.83
C LYS A 194 36.93 7.93 -98.95
N GLU A 195 35.76 8.49 -98.67
CA GLU A 195 35.00 9.29 -99.63
C GLU A 195 35.80 10.54 -100.04
N ARG A 196 36.37 11.29 -99.09
CA ARG A 196 37.24 12.44 -99.37
C ARG A 196 38.43 12.07 -100.24
N GLU A 197 39.10 10.96 -99.96
CA GLU A 197 40.23 10.48 -100.75
C GLU A 197 39.78 10.06 -102.16
N SER A 198 38.66 9.36 -102.28
CA SER A 198 38.09 9.00 -103.59
C SER A 198 37.67 10.22 -104.41
N LEU A 199 37.08 11.24 -103.79
CA LEU A 199 36.76 12.53 -104.39
C LEU A 199 38.03 13.27 -104.82
N LYS A 200 39.06 13.31 -103.97
CA LYS A 200 40.36 13.92 -104.31
C LYS A 200 41.01 13.22 -105.51
N ASN A 201 40.95 11.89 -105.56
CA ASN A 201 41.44 11.10 -106.68
C ASN A 201 40.62 11.34 -107.97
N ALA A 202 39.30 11.44 -107.86
CA ALA A 202 38.43 11.78 -108.99
C ALA A 202 38.70 13.19 -109.52
N LEU A 203 38.88 14.16 -108.61
CA LEU A 203 39.21 15.55 -108.94
C LEU A 203 40.60 15.64 -109.60
N GLY A 204 41.60 14.92 -109.09
CA GLY A 204 42.93 14.85 -109.72
C GLY A 204 42.88 14.22 -111.13
N LYS A 205 42.08 13.16 -111.32
CA LYS A 205 41.85 12.57 -112.65
C LYS A 205 41.12 13.55 -113.58
N ALA A 206 40.13 14.28 -113.07
CA ALA A 206 39.39 15.29 -113.83
C ALA A 206 40.30 16.44 -114.25
N GLN A 207 41.13 16.97 -113.34
CA GLN A 207 42.15 17.98 -113.65
C GLN A 207 43.15 17.48 -114.68
N PHE A 208 43.69 16.27 -114.54
CA PHE A 208 44.58 15.69 -115.54
C PHE A 208 43.90 15.51 -116.90
N SER A 209 42.62 15.12 -116.92
CA SER A 209 41.86 15.04 -118.17
C SER A 209 41.57 16.41 -118.77
N GLU A 210 41.35 17.44 -117.94
CA GLU A 210 41.19 18.82 -118.36
C GLU A 210 42.50 19.37 -118.92
N GLU A 211 43.64 19.13 -118.29
CA GLU A 211 44.97 19.45 -118.84
C GLU A 211 45.21 18.74 -120.17
N LYS A 212 44.84 17.45 -120.27
CA LYS A 212 44.91 16.70 -121.54
C LYS A 212 43.96 17.26 -122.59
N GLU A 213 42.79 17.72 -122.21
CA GLU A 213 41.83 18.35 -123.10
C GLU A 213 42.31 19.73 -123.53
N GLN A 214 42.93 20.50 -122.64
CA GLN A 214 43.62 21.76 -122.95
C GLN A 214 44.76 21.53 -123.93
N GLU A 215 45.65 20.55 -123.69
CA GLU A 215 46.67 20.13 -124.66
C GLU A 215 46.02 19.70 -125.99
N ASN A 216 44.90 18.99 -125.97
CA ASN A 216 44.17 18.59 -127.17
C ASN A 216 43.59 19.81 -127.90
N THR A 217 43.07 20.80 -127.17
CA THR A 217 42.59 22.06 -127.73
C THR A 217 43.73 22.87 -128.31
N GLU A 218 44.89 22.95 -127.64
CA GLU A 218 46.09 23.58 -128.19
C GLU A 218 46.61 22.86 -129.44
N LEU A 219 46.57 21.53 -129.45
CA LEU A 219 46.92 20.73 -130.62
C LEU A 219 45.89 20.93 -131.74
N ARG A 220 44.60 21.00 -131.42
CA ARG A 220 43.52 21.33 -132.37
C ARG A 220 43.65 22.74 -132.89
N ASP A 221 44.03 23.70 -132.06
CA ASP A 221 44.26 25.09 -132.45
C ASP A 221 45.51 25.21 -133.29
N LYS A 222 46.60 24.48 -132.98
CA LYS A 222 47.76 24.34 -133.87
C LYS A 222 47.39 23.66 -135.18
N LEU A 223 46.56 22.62 -135.14
CA LEU A 223 46.10 21.91 -136.33
C LEU A 223 45.18 22.80 -137.17
N LYS A 224 44.31 23.57 -136.52
CA LYS A 224 43.46 24.59 -137.13
C LYS A 224 44.29 25.74 -137.68
N GLN A 225 45.34 26.18 -136.99
CA GLN A 225 46.27 27.18 -137.47
C GLN A 225 47.05 26.67 -138.69
N LEU A 226 47.51 25.42 -138.68
CA LEU A 226 48.12 24.78 -139.85
C LEU A 226 47.11 24.56 -140.98
N GLN A 227 45.84 24.30 -140.65
CA GLN A 227 44.75 24.19 -141.61
C GLN A 227 44.36 25.56 -142.16
N ASP A 228 44.42 26.61 -141.35
CA ASP A 228 44.24 28.01 -141.70
C ASP A 228 45.43 28.52 -142.50
N ASP A 229 46.66 28.03 -142.28
CA ASP A 229 47.84 28.29 -143.11
C ASP A 229 47.75 27.52 -144.43
N ASN A 230 47.26 26.27 -144.42
CA ASN A 230 46.97 25.50 -145.64
C ASN A 230 45.84 26.14 -146.43
N ASN A 231 44.82 26.64 -145.73
CA ASN A 231 43.73 27.42 -146.29
C ASN A 231 44.24 28.78 -146.74
N LEU A 232 45.14 29.48 -146.03
CA LEU A 232 45.76 30.75 -146.41
C LEU A 232 46.71 30.56 -147.58
N LEU A 233 47.34 29.40 -147.74
CA LEU A 233 48.10 29.05 -148.94
C LEU A 233 47.17 28.71 -150.11
N LYS A 234 46.06 28.00 -149.86
CA LYS A 234 44.97 27.78 -150.84
C LYS A 234 44.21 29.06 -151.17
N GLN A 235 44.16 30.01 -150.24
CA GLN A 235 43.45 31.27 -150.29
C GLN A 235 44.37 32.35 -150.84
N GLN A 236 45.69 32.30 -150.66
CA GLN A 236 46.64 33.02 -151.52
C GLN A 236 46.56 32.52 -152.96
N LEU A 237 46.36 31.21 -153.17
CA LEU A 237 46.08 30.64 -154.50
C LEU A 237 44.72 31.06 -155.08
N LYS A 238 43.74 31.35 -154.22
CA LYS A 238 42.35 31.68 -154.58
C LYS A 238 42.03 33.19 -154.48
N ASP A 239 42.89 33.98 -153.86
CA ASP A 239 42.86 35.44 -153.69
C ASP A 239 43.66 36.12 -154.81
N PHE A 240 44.58 35.40 -155.49
CA PHE A 240 44.93 35.74 -156.88
C PHE A 240 43.77 35.52 -157.85
N GLN A 241 42.74 34.77 -157.44
CA GLN A 241 41.62 34.38 -158.28
C GLN A 241 40.29 35.08 -157.93
N ASN A 242 40.14 35.63 -156.72
CA ASN A 242 38.88 36.22 -156.21
C ASN A 242 39.06 37.52 -155.40
N HIS A 243 40.15 38.27 -155.59
CA HIS A 243 40.23 39.71 -155.29
C HIS A 243 39.27 40.57 -156.18
N LEU A 244 38.21 39.96 -156.72
CA LEU A 244 37.34 40.59 -157.70
C LEU A 244 35.90 40.77 -157.27
N ASN A 245 35.44 40.33 -156.08
CA ASN A 245 34.09 40.70 -155.58
C ASN A 245 33.93 40.52 -154.06
N HIS A 246 34.16 41.63 -153.34
CA HIS A 246 33.55 42.10 -152.09
C HIS A 246 33.06 41.11 -151.00
N VAL A 247 33.60 41.34 -149.79
CA VAL A 247 33.02 40.96 -148.50
C VAL A 247 32.28 42.17 -147.90
N VAL A 248 31.40 41.90 -146.90
CA VAL A 248 31.11 42.65 -145.65
C VAL A 248 29.56 42.70 -145.42
N ASP A 249 28.92 42.34 -144.28
CA ASP A 249 29.30 42.37 -142.85
C ASP A 249 28.29 41.68 -141.87
N GLY A 250 28.65 41.56 -140.56
CA GLY A 250 27.67 41.69 -139.45
C GLY A 250 28.04 41.17 -138.03
N LEU A 251 27.98 42.04 -136.99
CA LEU A 251 28.00 41.76 -135.52
C LEU A 251 27.26 42.86 -134.69
N ILE A 252 26.69 42.56 -133.48
CA ILE A 252 26.06 43.51 -132.50
C ILE A 252 26.30 43.12 -130.99
N ARG A 253 26.03 44.10 -130.06
CA ARG A 253 26.49 44.44 -128.66
C ARG A 253 25.48 44.31 -127.46
N PRO A 254 25.91 44.59 -126.18
CA PRO A 254 25.22 44.35 -124.89
C PRO A 254 24.96 45.59 -123.99
N GLU A 255 23.72 46.09 -123.91
CA GLU A 255 23.34 47.21 -123.03
C GLU A 255 22.06 46.95 -122.17
N GLU A 256 21.50 45.75 -122.13
CA GLU A 256 20.18 45.48 -121.50
C GLU A 256 20.20 45.05 -120.01
N VAL A 257 21.36 44.81 -119.39
CA VAL A 257 21.43 44.15 -118.07
C VAL A 257 21.30 45.11 -116.87
N ALA A 258 21.66 46.39 -117.02
CA ALA A 258 21.83 47.30 -115.87
C ALA A 258 20.52 47.86 -115.28
N ALA A 259 19.41 47.88 -116.03
CA ALA A 259 18.20 48.62 -115.62
C ALA A 259 17.28 47.88 -114.61
N ARG A 260 17.49 46.58 -114.35
CA ARG A 260 16.50 45.75 -113.63
C ARG A 260 16.76 45.52 -112.14
N VAL A 261 17.93 45.90 -111.62
CA VAL A 261 18.33 45.65 -110.22
C VAL A 261 17.75 46.68 -109.24
N ASP A 262 17.40 47.89 -109.70
CA ASP A 262 16.92 48.99 -108.83
C ASP A 262 15.41 48.94 -108.49
N GLU A 263 14.65 47.99 -109.05
CA GLU A 263 13.21 47.85 -108.76
C GLU A 263 12.93 47.02 -107.48
N LEU A 264 13.82 46.09 -107.12
CA LEU A 264 13.63 45.18 -105.98
C LEU A 264 13.75 45.88 -104.62
N ARG A 265 14.66 46.85 -104.52
CA ARG A 265 14.99 47.54 -103.27
C ARG A 265 13.81 48.34 -102.69
N ARG A 266 12.91 48.84 -103.55
CA ARG A 266 11.77 49.69 -103.14
C ARG A 266 10.56 48.91 -102.61
N LYS A 267 10.39 47.63 -102.97
CA LYS A 267 9.19 46.84 -102.60
C LYS A 267 9.32 46.14 -101.24
N LEU A 268 10.53 46.01 -100.70
CA LEU A 268 10.79 45.46 -99.35
C LEU A 268 10.50 46.45 -98.20
N GLN A 269 10.36 47.76 -98.48
CA GLN A 269 10.14 48.79 -97.44
C GLN A 269 8.68 49.07 -97.08
N LEU A 270 7.70 48.56 -97.84
CA LEU A 270 6.29 49.00 -97.75
C LEU A 270 5.26 47.91 -97.41
N GLY A 271 5.70 46.67 -97.11
CA GLY A 271 4.85 45.70 -96.40
C GLY A 271 3.57 45.23 -97.10
N ALA A 272 3.43 45.37 -98.43
CA ALA A 272 2.41 44.68 -99.24
C ALA A 272 2.65 44.85 -100.75
N GLY A 273 2.89 43.75 -101.50
CA GLY A 273 2.80 43.74 -102.97
C GLY A 273 3.66 42.69 -103.68
N GLU A 274 3.04 41.85 -104.52
CA GLU A 274 3.70 40.88 -105.41
C GLU A 274 4.44 41.55 -106.60
N MET A 275 5.55 40.95 -107.02
CA MET A 275 6.30 41.32 -108.23
C MET A 275 5.54 40.92 -109.50
N ARG A 276 5.30 41.84 -110.45
CA ARG A 276 4.73 41.51 -111.78
C ARG A 276 5.78 40.93 -112.71
N ILE A 277 5.44 39.81 -113.37
CA ILE A 277 6.23 39.13 -114.40
C ILE A 277 5.72 39.59 -115.79
N PRO A 278 6.50 40.31 -116.62
CA PRO A 278 6.01 40.77 -117.91
C PRO A 278 6.22 39.78 -119.07
N SER A 279 7.06 38.74 -118.95
CA SER A 279 7.37 37.82 -120.06
C SER A 279 7.86 36.43 -119.62
N PRO A 280 7.57 35.34 -120.37
CA PRO A 280 7.96 33.97 -120.02
C PRO A 280 9.47 33.68 -120.04
N SER A 281 10.29 34.55 -120.62
CA SER A 281 11.76 34.40 -120.73
C SER A 281 12.54 35.12 -119.60
N ASP A 282 11.83 35.65 -118.60
CA ASP A 282 12.42 36.44 -117.52
C ASP A 282 12.82 35.59 -116.30
N VAL A 283 14.04 35.05 -116.33
CA VAL A 283 14.61 34.18 -115.27
C VAL A 283 14.83 34.92 -113.94
N LEU A 284 15.08 36.23 -114.01
CA LEU A 284 15.30 37.08 -112.84
C LEU A 284 14.01 37.32 -112.04
N GLY A 285 12.88 37.54 -112.73
CA GLY A 285 11.58 37.75 -112.07
C GLY A 285 11.09 36.55 -111.24
N LYS A 286 11.35 35.32 -111.71
CA LYS A 286 10.93 34.08 -111.01
C LYS A 286 11.70 33.86 -109.70
N SER A 287 13.00 34.13 -109.71
CA SER A 287 13.87 33.90 -108.54
C SER A 287 13.53 34.83 -107.38
N LEU A 288 13.07 36.05 -107.69
CA LEU A 288 12.77 37.07 -106.69
C LEU A 288 11.39 36.90 -106.04
N ALA A 289 10.40 36.37 -106.75
CA ALA A 289 9.08 36.05 -106.19
C ALA A 289 9.11 34.84 -105.23
N GLY A 290 9.97 33.84 -105.51
CA GLY A 290 10.14 32.67 -104.66
C GLY A 290 10.65 33.00 -103.25
N LEU A 291 11.55 33.99 -103.14
CA LEU A 291 12.11 34.43 -101.87
C LEU A 291 11.07 35.15 -100.99
N GLN A 292 10.18 35.95 -101.59
CA GLN A 292 9.14 36.68 -100.87
C GLN A 292 8.10 35.73 -100.22
N LYS A 293 7.80 34.61 -100.88
CA LYS A 293 6.88 33.58 -100.36
C LYS A 293 7.44 32.90 -99.10
N GLN A 294 8.72 32.54 -99.10
CA GLN A 294 9.38 31.89 -97.95
C GLN A 294 9.41 32.79 -96.71
N PHE A 295 9.65 34.10 -96.87
CA PHE A 295 9.60 35.04 -95.74
C PHE A 295 8.21 35.14 -95.10
N SER A 296 7.16 35.00 -95.90
CA SER A 296 5.77 35.09 -95.42
C SER A 296 5.37 33.85 -94.62
N GLU A 297 5.83 32.67 -95.03
CA GLU A 297 5.59 31.39 -94.35
C GLU A 297 6.30 31.32 -92.98
N ILE A 298 7.54 31.81 -92.88
CA ILE A 298 8.32 31.84 -91.63
C ILE A 298 7.64 32.75 -90.59
N LEU A 299 7.14 33.92 -91.00
CA LEU A 299 6.47 34.85 -90.08
C LEU A 299 5.16 34.28 -89.52
N ALA A 300 4.41 33.52 -90.34
CA ALA A 300 3.19 32.85 -89.90
C ALA A 300 3.49 31.72 -88.90
N GLN A 301 4.53 30.92 -89.14
CA GLN A 301 4.97 29.87 -88.20
C GLN A 301 5.40 30.46 -86.85
N PHE A 302 6.20 31.52 -86.86
CA PHE A 302 6.63 32.18 -85.62
C PHE A 302 5.45 32.73 -84.79
N GLN A 303 4.43 33.28 -85.45
CA GLN A 303 3.23 33.77 -84.76
C GLN A 303 2.45 32.62 -84.10
N TRP A 304 2.28 31.51 -84.81
CA TRP A 304 1.60 30.33 -84.27
C TRP A 304 2.35 29.69 -83.09
N GLU A 305 3.67 29.54 -83.19
CA GLU A 305 4.50 29.01 -82.09
C GLU A 305 4.46 29.91 -80.85
N LYS A 306 4.40 31.23 -81.04
CA LYS A 306 4.25 32.19 -79.93
C LYS A 306 2.90 32.05 -79.22
N GLU A 307 1.81 31.93 -79.97
CA GLU A 307 0.47 31.71 -79.40
C GLU A 307 0.39 30.37 -78.66
N GLU A 308 0.98 29.31 -79.23
CA GLU A 308 1.01 27.99 -78.60
C GLU A 308 1.83 27.99 -77.31
N ALA A 309 2.98 28.68 -77.29
CA ALA A 309 3.79 28.84 -76.09
C ALA A 309 3.04 29.59 -74.98
N GLN A 310 2.29 30.65 -75.30
CA GLN A 310 1.48 31.38 -74.33
C GLN A 310 0.36 30.52 -73.72
N VAL A 311 -0.29 29.67 -74.51
CA VAL A 311 -1.30 28.73 -73.99
C VAL A 311 -0.68 27.70 -73.04
N ARG A 312 0.53 27.20 -73.36
CA ARG A 312 1.25 26.27 -72.48
C ARG A 312 1.68 26.96 -71.17
N GLU A 313 2.12 28.21 -71.23
CA GLU A 313 2.48 29.00 -70.04
C GLU A 313 1.27 29.21 -69.12
N GLN A 314 0.10 29.57 -69.67
CA GLN A 314 -1.12 29.73 -68.88
C GLN A 314 -1.55 28.42 -68.19
N LYS A 315 -1.49 27.28 -68.89
CA LYS A 315 -1.79 25.97 -68.29
C LYS A 315 -0.83 25.62 -67.14
N LEU A 316 0.47 25.89 -67.31
CA LEU A 316 1.44 25.68 -66.23
C LEU A 316 1.17 26.58 -65.02
N GLN A 317 0.74 27.83 -65.25
CA GLN A 317 0.36 28.74 -64.16
C GLN A 317 -0.89 28.26 -63.41
N GLU A 318 -1.91 27.74 -64.11
CA GLU A 318 -3.09 27.14 -63.49
C GLU A 318 -2.75 25.88 -62.68
N GLU A 319 -1.90 25.00 -63.23
CA GLU A 319 -1.42 23.82 -62.52
C GLU A 319 -0.60 24.18 -61.27
N MET A 320 0.29 25.18 -61.37
CA MET A 320 1.04 25.70 -60.23
C MET A 320 0.10 26.23 -59.14
N ALA A 321 -0.94 27.00 -59.51
CA ALA A 321 -1.92 27.52 -58.57
C ALA A 321 -2.70 26.37 -57.88
N LEU A 322 -3.12 25.36 -58.63
CA LEU A 322 -3.82 24.19 -58.08
C LEU A 322 -2.93 23.38 -57.12
N GLN A 323 -1.65 23.19 -57.46
CA GLN A 323 -0.71 22.50 -56.59
C GLN A 323 -0.42 23.30 -55.32
N GLN A 324 -0.32 24.63 -55.44
CA GLN A 324 -0.16 25.52 -54.29
C GLN A 324 -1.37 25.44 -53.35
N GLU A 325 -2.59 25.44 -53.89
CA GLU A 325 -3.83 25.29 -53.10
C GLU A 325 -3.91 23.92 -52.40
N LYS A 326 -3.57 22.84 -53.11
CA LYS A 326 -3.50 21.50 -52.52
C LYS A 326 -2.47 21.41 -51.40
N LEU A 327 -1.31 22.05 -51.56
CA LEU A 327 -0.29 22.11 -50.54
C LEU A 327 -0.78 22.87 -49.30
N THR A 328 -1.42 24.03 -49.47
CA THR A 328 -1.96 24.80 -48.34
C THR A 328 -3.09 24.06 -47.62
N ASN A 329 -3.99 23.40 -48.37
CA ASN A 329 -5.07 22.61 -47.77
C ASN A 329 -4.51 21.40 -47.00
N GLY A 330 -3.54 20.67 -47.57
CA GLY A 330 -2.89 19.57 -46.87
C GLY A 330 -2.14 20.00 -45.61
N GLN A 331 -1.47 21.16 -45.63
CA GLN A 331 -0.83 21.72 -44.45
C GLN A 331 -1.83 22.13 -43.35
N GLU A 332 -2.98 22.69 -43.74
CA GLU A 332 -4.07 23.03 -42.80
C GLU A 332 -4.69 21.78 -42.18
N GLU A 333 -4.98 20.76 -42.99
CA GLU A 333 -5.50 19.47 -42.52
C GLU A 333 -4.55 18.78 -41.55
N PHE A 334 -3.24 18.79 -41.85
CA PHE A 334 -2.23 18.25 -40.95
C PHE A 334 -2.19 19.02 -39.62
N ARG A 335 -2.22 20.36 -39.66
CA ARG A 335 -2.28 21.19 -38.44
C ARG A 335 -3.50 20.85 -37.59
N GLN A 336 -4.68 20.77 -38.21
CA GLN A 336 -5.92 20.41 -37.52
C GLN A 336 -5.89 18.98 -36.96
N ALA A 337 -5.21 18.05 -37.62
CA ALA A 337 -5.03 16.70 -37.10
C ALA A 337 -4.12 16.70 -35.86
N CYS A 338 -3.02 17.46 -35.88
CA CYS A 338 -2.14 17.64 -34.72
C CYS A 338 -2.86 18.30 -33.54
N GLU A 339 -3.64 19.37 -33.79
CA GLU A 339 -4.44 20.04 -32.76
C GLU A 339 -5.47 19.09 -32.14
N ARG A 340 -6.23 18.36 -32.97
CA ARG A 340 -7.19 17.35 -32.49
C ARG A 340 -6.53 16.24 -31.67
N ALA A 341 -5.37 15.75 -32.09
CA ALA A 341 -4.63 14.73 -31.35
C ALA A 341 -4.15 15.26 -29.99
N LEU A 342 -3.68 16.51 -29.95
CA LEU A 342 -3.23 17.16 -28.72
C LEU A 342 -4.40 17.41 -27.76
N GLU A 343 -5.54 17.89 -28.25
CA GLU A 343 -6.77 18.04 -27.47
C GLU A 343 -7.28 16.71 -26.94
N ALA A 344 -7.27 15.64 -27.75
CA ALA A 344 -7.66 14.30 -27.31
C ALA A 344 -6.78 13.80 -26.16
N ARG A 345 -5.46 14.04 -26.24
CA ARG A 345 -4.52 13.68 -25.19
C ARG A 345 -4.76 14.49 -23.90
N ILE A 346 -4.91 15.81 -24.01
CA ILE A 346 -5.23 16.66 -22.86
C ILE A 346 -6.54 16.21 -22.20
N ASN A 347 -7.57 15.87 -22.98
CA ASN A 347 -8.84 15.42 -22.45
C ASN A 347 -8.75 14.03 -21.79
N PHE A 348 -7.91 13.14 -22.31
CA PHE A 348 -7.63 11.85 -21.68
C PHE A 348 -6.93 12.04 -20.33
N ASP A 349 -5.86 12.82 -20.29
CA ASP A 349 -5.09 13.10 -19.08
C ASP A 349 -5.99 13.78 -18.03
N LYS A 350 -6.83 14.75 -18.42
CA LYS A 350 -7.82 15.37 -17.54
C LYS A 350 -8.78 14.34 -16.93
N ARG A 351 -9.35 13.44 -17.74
CA ARG A 351 -10.25 12.39 -17.22
C ARG A 351 -9.55 11.45 -16.25
N GLN A 352 -8.29 11.11 -16.52
CA GLN A 352 -7.50 10.27 -15.63
C GLN A 352 -7.24 10.98 -14.30
N HIS A 353 -6.87 12.25 -14.33
CA HIS A 353 -6.68 13.06 -13.13
C HIS A 353 -7.97 13.25 -12.35
N ASP A 354 -9.09 13.56 -13.01
CA ASP A 354 -10.41 13.68 -12.37
C ASP A 354 -10.83 12.37 -11.69
N ALA A 355 -10.61 11.22 -12.35
CA ALA A 355 -10.89 9.91 -11.76
C ALA A 355 -10.00 9.65 -10.52
N ARG A 356 -8.72 10.05 -10.57
CA ARG A 356 -7.81 9.92 -9.42
C ARG A 356 -8.21 10.83 -8.27
N ILE A 357 -8.64 12.06 -8.56
CA ILE A 357 -9.14 13.00 -7.55
C ILE A 357 -10.37 12.40 -6.87
N GLN A 358 -11.35 11.88 -7.62
CA GLN A 358 -12.54 11.25 -7.04
C GLN A 358 -12.21 10.04 -6.16
N GLN A 359 -11.22 9.22 -6.55
CA GLN A 359 -10.74 8.12 -5.69
C GLN A 359 -10.19 8.64 -4.36
N LEU A 360 -9.35 9.67 -4.40
CA LEU A 360 -8.76 10.27 -3.19
C LEU A 360 -9.83 10.96 -2.33
N GLU A 361 -10.82 11.61 -2.93
CA GLU A 361 -11.94 12.21 -2.21
C GLU A 361 -12.78 11.16 -1.49
N ASN A 362 -13.06 10.02 -2.13
CA ASN A 362 -13.77 8.90 -1.50
C ASN A 362 -12.97 8.29 -0.35
N GLU A 363 -11.66 8.15 -0.50
CA GLU A 363 -10.77 7.62 0.54
C GLU A 363 -10.70 8.58 1.73
N ILE A 364 -10.55 9.89 1.48
CA ILE A 364 -10.62 10.93 2.52
C ILE A 364 -11.96 10.84 3.26
N HIS A 365 -13.07 10.68 2.54
CA HIS A 365 -14.38 10.58 3.16
C HIS A 365 -14.51 9.34 4.06
N TYR A 366 -14.04 8.18 3.58
CA TYR A 366 -14.01 6.94 4.34
C TYR A 366 -13.16 7.07 5.62
N LEU A 367 -11.97 7.67 5.51
CA LEU A 367 -11.10 7.90 6.65
C LEU A 367 -11.70 8.89 7.66
N GLN A 368 -12.39 9.94 7.19
CA GLN A 368 -13.11 10.87 8.06
C GLN A 368 -14.26 10.20 8.83
N GLU A 369 -14.97 9.27 8.19
CA GLU A 369 -16.05 8.51 8.82
C GLU A 369 -15.51 7.54 9.87
N ASN A 370 -14.42 6.82 9.55
CA ASN A 370 -13.73 5.96 10.51
C ASN A 370 -13.20 6.75 11.72
N LEU A 371 -12.62 7.94 11.50
CA LEU A 371 -12.15 8.80 12.58
C LEU A 371 -13.30 9.22 13.50
N LYS A 372 -14.45 9.64 12.95
CA LYS A 372 -15.64 9.95 13.74
C LYS A 372 -16.14 8.75 14.54
N SER A 373 -16.19 7.57 13.94
CA SER A 373 -16.57 6.35 14.65
C SER A 373 -15.61 6.04 15.80
N MET A 374 -14.31 6.22 15.60
CA MET A 374 -13.31 6.04 16.65
C MET A 374 -13.47 7.09 17.77
N GLU A 375 -13.73 8.34 17.43
CA GLU A 375 -14.03 9.41 18.40
C GLU A 375 -15.29 9.10 19.24
N GLU A 376 -16.33 8.55 18.63
CA GLU A 376 -17.54 8.11 19.32
C GLU A 376 -17.25 6.96 20.29
N ILE A 377 -16.52 5.92 19.84
CA ILE A 377 -16.12 4.79 20.69
C ILE A 377 -15.25 5.26 21.86
N GLN A 378 -14.32 6.17 21.61
CA GLN A 378 -13.49 6.78 22.65
C GLN A 378 -14.36 7.54 23.65
N GLY A 379 -15.32 8.35 23.17
CA GLY A 379 -16.27 9.05 24.04
C GLY A 379 -17.12 8.11 24.91
N PHE A 380 -17.56 6.97 24.38
CA PHE A 380 -18.25 5.94 25.18
C PHE A 380 -17.33 5.31 26.24
N THR A 381 -16.07 5.07 25.87
CA THR A 381 -15.08 4.48 26.79
C THR A 381 -14.73 5.43 27.93
N ASP A 382 -14.56 6.71 27.62
CA ASP A 382 -14.32 7.77 28.60
C ASP A 382 -15.50 7.92 29.57
N LEU A 383 -16.74 7.82 29.06
CA LEU A 383 -17.94 7.84 29.90
C LEU A 383 -17.99 6.64 30.86
N GLN A 384 -17.69 5.43 30.37
CA GLN A 384 -17.63 4.23 31.21
C GLN A 384 -16.56 4.31 32.29
N LEU A 385 -15.38 4.88 31.96
CA LEU A 385 -14.31 5.11 32.93
C LEU A 385 -14.76 6.10 34.01
N GLN A 386 -15.43 7.19 33.62
CA GLN A 386 -15.97 8.15 34.58
C GLN A 386 -17.00 7.50 35.51
N GLU A 387 -17.94 6.71 34.98
CA GLU A 387 -18.93 5.99 35.79
C GLU A 387 -18.27 5.01 36.77
N ALA A 388 -17.23 4.29 36.34
CA ALA A 388 -16.48 3.39 37.18
C ALA A 388 -15.72 4.13 38.31
N ASP A 389 -15.14 5.30 38.01
CA ASP A 389 -14.49 6.15 39.02
C ASP A 389 -15.49 6.72 40.03
N GLU A 390 -16.67 7.15 39.57
CA GLU A 390 -17.74 7.60 40.46
C GLU A 390 -18.23 6.46 41.37
N GLU A 391 -18.39 5.24 40.84
CA GLU A 391 -18.78 4.08 41.63
C GLU A 391 -17.68 3.70 42.64
N LYS A 392 -16.41 3.76 42.24
CA LYS A 392 -15.26 3.56 43.14
C LYS A 392 -15.30 4.56 44.30
N ASP A 393 -15.56 5.83 44.04
CA ASP A 393 -15.63 6.86 45.07
C ASP A 393 -16.85 6.68 46.00
N ARG A 394 -17.99 6.20 45.46
CA ARG A 394 -19.15 5.78 46.27
C ARG A 394 -18.81 4.61 47.20
N ILE A 395 -18.10 3.60 46.70
CA ILE A 395 -17.68 2.45 47.51
C ILE A 395 -16.68 2.89 48.58
N LEU A 396 -15.71 3.75 48.24
CA LEU A 396 -14.73 4.28 49.18
C LEU A 396 -15.40 5.07 50.32
N THR A 397 -16.39 5.90 50.01
CA THR A 397 -17.14 6.64 51.03
C THR A 397 -17.94 5.70 51.93
N GLN A 398 -18.62 4.69 51.37
CA GLN A 398 -19.31 3.66 52.15
C GLN A 398 -18.37 2.87 53.07
N LEU A 399 -17.17 2.49 52.59
CA LEU A 399 -16.16 1.80 53.38
C LEU A 399 -15.67 2.67 54.54
N GLN A 400 -15.42 3.96 54.31
CA GLN A 400 -15.05 4.90 55.38
C GLN A 400 -16.14 5.04 56.43
N GLU A 401 -17.41 5.07 56.04
CA GLU A 401 -18.54 5.11 56.98
C GLU A 401 -18.66 3.82 57.79
N LEU A 402 -18.50 2.66 57.16
CA LEU A 402 -18.48 1.36 57.84
C LEU A 402 -17.32 1.26 58.83
N GLU A 403 -16.13 1.76 58.46
CA GLU A 403 -14.99 1.80 59.35
C GLU A 403 -15.24 2.71 60.57
N LYS A 404 -15.85 3.89 60.37
CA LYS A 404 -16.26 4.78 61.47
C LYS A 404 -17.28 4.11 62.39
N LYS A 405 -18.30 3.45 61.84
CA LYS A 405 -19.30 2.69 62.61
C LYS A 405 -18.66 1.59 63.43
N LYS A 406 -17.78 0.79 62.83
CA LYS A 406 -17.03 -0.26 63.51
C LYS A 406 -16.19 0.30 64.66
N ARG A 407 -15.44 1.39 64.45
CA ARG A 407 -14.67 2.04 65.52
C ARG A 407 -15.56 2.51 66.68
N HIS A 408 -16.77 3.00 66.40
CA HIS A 408 -17.73 3.40 67.44
C HIS A 408 -18.29 2.19 68.20
N GLU A 409 -18.59 1.09 67.51
CA GLU A 409 -19.02 -0.16 68.15
C GLU A 409 -17.91 -0.77 69.00
N ASP A 410 -16.66 -0.80 68.51
CA ASP A 410 -15.50 -1.26 69.25
C ASP A 410 -15.31 -0.42 70.53
N ALA A 411 -15.42 0.91 70.43
CA ALA A 411 -15.35 1.81 71.59
C ALA A 411 -16.46 1.55 72.62
N ARG A 412 -17.72 1.37 72.17
CA ARG A 412 -18.84 1.00 73.06
C ARG A 412 -18.59 -0.35 73.74
N SER A 413 -18.13 -1.34 72.98
CA SER A 413 -17.84 -2.68 73.48
C SER A 413 -16.75 -2.62 74.55
N GLN A 414 -15.71 -1.81 74.32
CA GLN A 414 -14.64 -1.58 75.27
C GLN A 414 -15.13 -0.89 76.55
N GLU A 415 -15.99 0.12 76.44
CA GLU A 415 -16.62 0.76 77.61
C GLU A 415 -17.46 -0.22 78.43
N GLN A 416 -18.25 -1.08 77.77
CA GLN A 416 -19.02 -2.13 78.44
C GLN A 416 -18.12 -3.13 79.16
N CYS A 417 -17.03 -3.57 78.53
CA CYS A 417 -16.04 -4.42 79.20
C CYS A 417 -15.45 -3.75 80.43
N LEU A 418 -15.10 -2.46 80.36
CA LEU A 418 -14.57 -1.71 81.49
C LEU A 418 -15.60 -1.52 82.62
N SER A 419 -16.89 -1.36 82.31
CA SER A 419 -17.95 -1.29 83.33
C SER A 419 -18.13 -2.62 84.03
N LEU A 420 -18.22 -3.72 83.28
CA LEU A 420 -18.31 -5.08 83.81
C LEU A 420 -17.10 -5.42 84.70
N ASP A 421 -15.89 -4.99 84.31
CA ASP A 421 -14.68 -5.17 85.12
C ASP A 421 -14.75 -4.40 86.45
N LYS A 422 -15.34 -3.19 86.47
CA LYS A 422 -15.57 -2.43 87.71
C LYS A 422 -16.60 -3.13 88.59
N GLU A 423 -17.70 -3.62 88.02
CA GLU A 423 -18.71 -4.39 88.73
C GLU A 423 -18.12 -5.66 89.33
N LEU A 424 -17.31 -6.41 88.57
CA LEU A 424 -16.58 -7.58 89.06
C LEU A 424 -15.63 -7.24 90.21
N LYS A 425 -14.90 -6.12 90.13
CA LYS A 425 -14.05 -5.66 91.25
C LYS A 425 -14.86 -5.30 92.48
N ASN A 426 -16.02 -4.65 92.32
CA ASN A 426 -16.90 -4.30 93.43
C ASN A 426 -17.53 -5.55 94.07
N LEU A 427 -18.00 -6.50 93.26
CA LEU A 427 -18.49 -7.81 93.70
C LEU A 427 -17.39 -8.57 94.46
N LYS A 428 -16.17 -8.65 93.92
CA LYS A 428 -15.03 -9.25 94.65
C LYS A 428 -14.78 -8.61 96.01
N LYS A 429 -14.86 -7.28 96.11
CA LYS A 429 -14.71 -6.56 97.39
C LYS A 429 -15.86 -6.88 98.35
N ALA A 430 -17.10 -6.92 97.85
CA ALA A 430 -18.29 -7.24 98.64
C ALA A 430 -18.25 -8.68 99.16
N VAL A 431 -17.88 -9.64 98.31
CA VAL A 431 -17.67 -11.04 98.68
C VAL A 431 -16.57 -11.14 99.75
N ALA A 432 -15.41 -10.52 99.54
CA ALA A 432 -14.34 -10.53 100.55
C ALA A 432 -14.74 -9.88 101.88
N ALA A 433 -15.60 -8.85 101.85
CA ALA A 433 -16.15 -8.24 103.07
C ALA A 433 -17.15 -9.17 103.77
N SER A 434 -18.03 -9.82 103.00
CA SER A 434 -18.94 -10.84 103.50
C SER A 434 -18.20 -12.02 104.12
N ASP A 435 -17.15 -12.52 103.46
CA ASP A 435 -16.29 -13.59 103.98
C ASP A 435 -15.62 -13.18 105.30
N LYS A 436 -15.14 -11.93 105.40
CA LYS A 436 -14.61 -11.39 106.67
C LYS A 436 -15.67 -11.33 107.76
N LEU A 437 -16.89 -10.96 107.41
CA LEU A 437 -18.01 -10.86 108.35
C LEU A 437 -18.43 -12.25 108.85
N ALA A 438 -18.59 -13.22 107.93
CA ALA A 438 -18.83 -14.61 108.25
C ALA A 438 -17.70 -15.23 109.09
N ALA A 439 -16.44 -14.92 108.79
CA ALA A 439 -15.29 -15.34 109.60
C ALA A 439 -15.34 -14.73 111.01
N ALA A 440 -15.71 -13.45 111.14
CA ALA A 440 -15.87 -12.79 112.43
C ALA A 440 -17.00 -13.41 113.25
N GLU A 441 -18.16 -13.68 112.63
CA GLU A 441 -19.28 -14.39 113.24
C GLU A 441 -18.89 -15.80 113.69
N LEU A 442 -18.13 -16.53 112.87
CA LEU A 442 -17.55 -17.83 113.23
C LEU A 442 -16.64 -17.74 114.46
N THR A 443 -15.79 -16.72 114.55
CA THR A 443 -14.97 -16.50 115.76
C THR A 443 -15.80 -16.15 116.99
N ILE A 444 -16.84 -15.33 116.85
CA ILE A 444 -17.76 -15.00 117.96
C ILE A 444 -18.49 -16.26 118.42
N ALA A 445 -19.03 -17.06 117.50
CA ALA A 445 -19.68 -18.33 117.81
C ALA A 445 -18.71 -19.31 118.48
N LYS A 446 -17.45 -19.38 118.02
CA LYS A 446 -16.37 -20.16 118.65
C LYS A 446 -16.09 -19.70 120.08
N ASP A 447 -16.04 -18.40 120.33
CA ASP A 447 -15.77 -17.86 121.67
C ASP A 447 -16.99 -17.98 122.60
N GLN A 448 -18.21 -17.87 122.08
CA GLN A 448 -19.44 -18.20 122.81
C GLN A 448 -19.49 -19.68 123.19
N LEU A 449 -19.12 -20.59 122.28
CA LEU A 449 -18.99 -22.02 122.57
C LEU A 449 -17.94 -22.29 123.65
N LYS A 450 -16.78 -21.61 123.61
CA LYS A 450 -15.77 -21.71 124.68
C LYS A 450 -16.28 -21.16 126.01
N SER A 451 -17.00 -20.04 125.99
CA SER A 451 -17.61 -19.45 127.19
C SER A 451 -18.63 -20.41 127.80
N LEU A 452 -19.57 -20.92 127.02
CA LEU A 452 -20.52 -21.97 127.42
C LEU A 452 -19.82 -23.21 127.95
N HIS A 453 -18.76 -23.66 127.28
CA HIS A 453 -17.94 -24.78 127.77
C HIS A 453 -17.30 -24.47 129.14
N GLY A 454 -16.83 -23.25 129.35
CA GLY A 454 -16.36 -22.75 130.64
C GLY A 454 -17.46 -22.69 131.71
N THR A 455 -18.67 -22.29 131.35
CA THR A 455 -19.83 -22.30 132.26
C THR A 455 -20.25 -23.72 132.63
N VAL A 456 -20.25 -24.64 131.65
CA VAL A 456 -20.51 -26.06 131.88
C VAL A 456 -19.43 -26.67 132.78
N MET A 457 -18.16 -26.32 132.59
CA MET A 457 -17.07 -26.71 133.49
C MET A 457 -17.29 -26.20 134.92
N LYS A 458 -17.69 -24.93 135.10
CA LYS A 458 -18.03 -24.38 136.43
C LYS A 458 -19.23 -25.07 137.07
N ILE A 459 -20.30 -25.33 136.32
CA ILE A 459 -21.47 -26.09 136.81
C ILE A 459 -21.06 -27.51 137.21
N ASN A 460 -20.17 -28.16 136.45
CA ASN A 460 -19.63 -29.47 136.81
C ASN A 460 -18.73 -29.40 138.05
N GLN A 461 -17.98 -28.33 138.23
CA GLN A 461 -17.14 -28.10 139.41
C GLN A 461 -17.97 -27.77 140.66
N GLU A 462 -19.00 -26.95 140.53
CA GLU A 462 -19.98 -26.64 141.58
C GLU A 462 -20.84 -27.88 141.94
N ARG A 463 -21.16 -28.74 140.97
CA ARG A 463 -21.75 -30.07 141.24
C ARG A 463 -20.79 -30.99 141.99
N ALA A 464 -19.50 -30.99 141.66
CA ALA A 464 -18.48 -31.74 142.39
C ALA A 464 -18.31 -31.22 143.83
N GLU A 465 -18.39 -29.91 144.04
CA GLU A 465 -18.33 -29.27 145.35
C GLU A 465 -19.60 -29.49 146.19
N GLN A 466 -20.80 -29.51 145.58
CA GLN A 466 -22.06 -29.88 146.25
C GLN A 466 -22.12 -31.34 146.69
N ILE A 467 -21.40 -32.24 146.03
CA ILE A 467 -21.26 -33.64 146.47
C ILE A 467 -20.30 -33.74 147.68
N SER A 468 -19.33 -32.84 147.82
CA SER A 468 -18.40 -32.83 148.96
C SER A 468 -18.94 -32.13 150.22
N THR A 469 -20.02 -31.35 150.14
CA THR A 469 -20.62 -30.66 151.31
C THR A 469 -21.87 -31.34 151.88
N ARG A 470 -22.21 -32.55 151.40
CA ARG A 470 -23.33 -33.36 151.91
C ARG A 470 -22.88 -34.50 152.83
N ALA A 471 -21.79 -34.28 153.57
CA ALA A 471 -21.33 -35.12 154.66
C ALA A 471 -20.80 -34.24 155.81
N ILE A 472 -21.73 -33.66 156.58
CA ILE A 472 -21.72 -33.44 158.04
C ILE A 472 -23.15 -33.08 158.46
#